data_AF-A0A7D8YQG8-F1
#
_entry.id   AF-A0A7D8YQG8-F1
#
_cell.length_a   1.000
_cell.length_b   1.000
_cell.length_c   1.000
_cell.angle_alpha   90.00
_cell.angle_beta   90.00
_cell.angle_gamma   90.00
#
_symmetry.space_group_name_H-M   'P 1'
#
loop_
_entity.id
_entity.type
_entity.pdbx_description
1 polymer ?
#
loop_
_entity_poly.entity_id
_entity_poly.type
_entity_poly.pdbx_seq_one_letter_code
_entity_poly.pdbx_strand_id
1 'polypeptide(L)'
;MAQNEPMTRFLMYKIALRSGDHELAADSLHIISSSSKEDPTLLYACCLDAREVGNKPTMLAALQLVLEKYDYGAPKTIHLPSLLRITIGLTESLLEESKKVEVSIKADAIIEKLCKLFEGDWDTTDPQIAVTSIRKTPSGGQGADVLWSIPELNWYSKNSYNLALKHISTWPLRYSLRMLTCCVAFIDHYPKDINEQIAEDLSLRKMFCVFSAGTALVVLARGEDNREHSMQDYLNLRKHVSSFDDLLQDKLETLEEGPAQDLLQKLSVLLAFDFEAACQLKAWVDLPSVVGKAEIFLVSTLKNIINQAWCLESMDGAMLARYMRCLFQVAISDNVEIAEQLLDQVQQHAHEAQDTDQPYPTEELDWIASKSFNHAVDLYCGGQDIACKNWASKALNIAHYCADGGALERLLQTKYAGLKFDA
;
A
#
# COMPACT_ATOMS: atom_id res chain seq x y z
N MET A 1 -29.84 42.03 22.51
CA MET A 1 -29.81 41.71 21.06
C MET A 1 -28.50 42.15 20.39
N ALA A 2 -27.94 43.34 20.67
CA ALA A 2 -26.72 43.86 20.00
C ALA A 2 -25.38 43.13 20.29
N GLN A 3 -25.28 42.32 21.36
CA GLN A 3 -24.01 41.63 21.73
C GLN A 3 -23.62 40.48 20.79
N ASN A 4 -24.58 39.91 20.06
CA ASN A 4 -24.35 38.80 19.13
C ASN A 4 -24.43 39.25 17.66
N GLU A 5 -24.44 40.56 17.40
CA GLU A 5 -24.31 41.06 16.04
C GLU A 5 -22.89 40.78 15.50
N PRO A 6 -22.75 40.38 14.21
CA PRO A 6 -21.47 39.92 13.65
C PRO A 6 -20.33 40.93 13.82
N MET A 7 -20.64 42.22 13.60
CA MET A 7 -19.65 43.30 13.72
C MET A 7 -19.25 43.54 15.19
N THR A 8 -20.19 43.45 16.13
CA THR A 8 -19.89 43.55 17.57
C THR A 8 -18.99 42.39 18.01
N ARG A 9 -19.27 41.17 17.57
CA ARG A 9 -18.42 40.00 17.84
C ARG A 9 -17.06 40.10 17.18
N PHE A 10 -16.97 40.68 15.99
CA PHE A 10 -15.68 40.96 15.34
C PHE A 10 -14.82 41.94 16.16
N LEU A 11 -15.41 43.00 16.70
CA LEU A 11 -14.70 43.91 17.60
C LEU A 11 -14.27 43.23 18.90
N MET A 12 -15.14 42.39 19.49
CA MET A 12 -14.80 41.60 20.69
C MET A 12 -13.65 40.63 20.40
N TYR A 13 -13.67 39.93 19.26
CA TYR A 13 -12.59 39.09 18.79
C TYR A 13 -11.26 39.86 18.67
N LYS A 14 -11.27 41.06 18.07
CA LYS A 14 -10.08 41.92 17.95
C LYS A 14 -9.49 42.33 19.29
N ILE A 15 -10.34 42.61 20.29
CA ILE A 15 -9.91 42.96 21.65
C ILE A 15 -9.36 41.72 22.35
N ALA A 16 -10.08 40.60 22.28
CA ALA A 16 -9.70 39.32 22.87
C ALA A 16 -8.32 38.86 22.36
N LEU A 17 -8.10 38.93 21.05
CA LEU A 17 -6.81 38.63 20.42
C LEU A 17 -5.65 39.44 21.00
N ARG A 18 -5.83 40.75 21.18
CA ARG A 18 -4.78 41.67 21.67
C ARG A 18 -4.57 41.59 23.18
N SER A 19 -5.59 41.15 23.91
CA SER A 19 -5.55 40.97 25.37
C SER A 19 -5.15 39.57 25.81
N GLY A 20 -5.06 38.61 24.88
CA GLY A 20 -4.73 37.21 25.19
C GLY A 20 -5.91 36.39 25.73
N ASP A 21 -7.14 36.91 25.61
CA ASP A 21 -8.36 36.20 26.02
C ASP A 21 -8.74 35.17 24.94
N HIS A 22 -8.21 33.95 25.09
CA HIS A 22 -8.38 32.88 24.12
C HIS A 22 -9.83 32.36 24.04
N GLU A 23 -10.54 32.31 25.16
CA GLU A 23 -11.92 31.83 25.22
C GLU A 23 -12.85 32.82 24.51
N LEU A 24 -12.71 34.11 24.82
CA LEU A 24 -13.54 35.14 24.18
C LEU A 24 -13.26 35.25 22.67
N ALA A 25 -12.00 35.04 22.25
CA ALA A 25 -11.65 34.99 20.84
C ALA A 25 -12.31 33.80 20.14
N ALA A 26 -12.24 32.60 20.72
CA ALA A 26 -12.86 31.40 20.16
C ALA A 26 -14.39 31.52 20.08
N ASP A 27 -15.04 31.96 21.16
CA ASP A 27 -16.48 32.16 21.20
C ASP A 27 -16.95 33.19 20.18
N SER A 28 -16.23 34.31 20.08
CA SER A 28 -16.56 35.35 19.11
C SER A 28 -16.40 34.85 17.68
N LEU A 29 -15.35 34.07 17.40
CA LEU A 29 -15.09 33.49 16.09
C LEU A 29 -16.19 32.48 15.69
N HIS A 30 -16.64 31.63 16.61
CA HIS A 30 -17.74 30.70 16.38
C HIS A 30 -19.07 31.43 16.10
N ILE A 31 -19.36 32.52 16.82
CA ILE A 31 -20.58 33.29 16.56
C ILE A 31 -20.49 33.98 15.19
N ILE A 32 -19.33 34.53 14.83
CA ILE A 32 -19.11 35.12 13.50
C ILE A 32 -19.33 34.06 12.40
N SER A 33 -18.80 32.85 12.55
CA SER A 33 -18.97 31.79 11.55
C SER A 33 -20.45 31.41 11.36
N SER A 34 -21.20 31.29 12.47
CA SER A 34 -22.62 30.92 12.46
C SER A 34 -23.58 32.02 11.93
N SER A 35 -23.12 33.28 11.92
CA SER A 35 -24.00 34.44 11.70
C SER A 35 -24.39 34.73 10.24
N SER A 36 -23.61 34.25 9.27
CA SER A 36 -23.90 34.35 7.83
C SER A 36 -23.60 33.01 7.20
N LYS A 37 -24.42 32.53 6.27
CA LYS A 37 -24.19 31.25 5.60
C LYS A 37 -23.20 31.35 4.43
N GLU A 38 -23.14 32.49 3.74
CA GLU A 38 -22.46 32.61 2.44
C GLU A 38 -21.30 33.62 2.44
N ASP A 39 -21.29 34.59 3.36
CA ASP A 39 -20.27 35.65 3.40
C ASP A 39 -19.12 35.31 4.38
N PRO A 40 -17.89 35.08 3.88
CA PRO A 40 -16.71 34.78 4.69
C PRO A 40 -15.96 36.06 5.12
N THR A 41 -16.40 37.25 4.70
CA THR A 41 -15.59 38.48 4.77
C THR A 41 -15.11 38.76 6.19
N LEU A 42 -15.99 38.58 7.18
CA LEU A 42 -15.61 38.74 8.59
C LEU A 42 -14.65 37.65 9.08
N LEU A 43 -14.76 36.41 8.60
CA LEU A 43 -13.81 35.34 8.93
C LEU A 43 -12.44 35.60 8.29
N TYR A 44 -12.39 36.11 7.06
CA TYR A 44 -11.15 36.58 6.44
C TYR A 44 -10.52 37.73 7.23
N ALA A 45 -11.32 38.71 7.66
CA ALA A 45 -10.84 39.78 8.52
C ALA A 45 -10.28 39.21 9.85
N CYS A 46 -10.92 38.20 10.43
CA CYS A 46 -10.41 37.50 11.61
C CYS A 46 -9.05 36.83 11.35
N CYS A 47 -8.85 36.22 10.18
CA CYS A 47 -7.58 35.62 9.76
C CYS A 47 -6.48 36.69 9.65
N LEU A 48 -6.79 37.84 9.05
CA LEU A 48 -5.84 38.95 8.87
C LEU A 48 -5.42 39.55 10.22
N ASP A 49 -6.36 39.82 11.12
CA ASP A 49 -6.06 40.33 12.47
C ASP A 49 -5.23 39.33 13.29
N ALA A 50 -5.56 38.03 13.26
CA ALA A 50 -4.77 37.01 13.95
C ALA A 50 -3.35 36.90 13.40
N ARG A 51 -3.18 37.05 12.07
CA ARG A 51 -1.88 37.07 11.41
C ARG A 51 -1.04 38.28 11.83
N GLU A 52 -1.64 39.47 11.88
CA GLU A 52 -0.95 40.69 12.33
C GLU A 52 -0.46 40.59 13.78
N VAL A 53 -1.25 39.97 14.65
CA VAL A 53 -0.88 39.73 16.06
C VAL A 53 0.12 38.56 16.21
N GLY A 54 0.29 37.74 15.17
CA GLY A 54 1.15 36.55 15.20
C GLY A 54 0.53 35.35 15.96
N ASN A 55 -0.79 35.36 16.19
CA ASN A 55 -1.48 34.28 16.91
C ASN A 55 -1.87 33.14 15.95
N LYS A 56 -0.92 32.23 15.74
CA LYS A 56 -1.05 31.08 14.82
C LYS A 56 -2.24 30.16 15.12
N PRO A 57 -2.52 29.73 16.37
CA PRO A 57 -3.66 28.87 16.65
C PRO A 57 -5.00 29.51 16.28
N THR A 58 -5.18 30.80 16.57
CA THR A 58 -6.43 31.50 16.27
C THR A 58 -6.58 31.76 14.77
N MET A 59 -5.47 32.07 14.08
CA MET A 59 -5.46 32.15 12.61
C MET A 59 -5.85 30.81 11.97
N LEU A 60 -5.34 29.69 12.49
CA LEU A 60 -5.70 28.37 11.99
C LEU A 60 -7.19 28.07 12.18
N ALA A 61 -7.73 28.34 13.37
CA ALA A 61 -9.15 28.16 13.64
C ALA A 61 -10.04 28.99 12.71
N ALA A 62 -9.65 30.25 12.44
CA ALA A 62 -10.38 31.11 11.52
C ALA A 62 -10.34 30.58 10.08
N LEU A 63 -9.18 30.12 9.60
CA LEU A 63 -9.03 29.52 8.26
C LEU A 63 -9.84 28.22 8.12
N GLN A 64 -9.88 27.37 9.16
CA GLN A 64 -10.68 26.15 9.17
C GLN A 64 -12.17 26.47 9.04
N LEU A 65 -12.67 27.48 9.78
CA LEU A 65 -14.06 27.92 9.66
C LEU A 65 -14.38 28.51 8.28
N VAL A 66 -13.43 29.18 7.61
CA VAL A 66 -13.60 29.61 6.22
C VAL A 66 -13.76 28.41 5.30
N LEU A 67 -12.93 27.37 5.47
CA LEU A 67 -12.97 26.17 4.64
C LEU A 67 -14.27 25.36 4.84
N GLU A 68 -14.67 25.15 6.10
CA GLU A 68 -15.92 24.46 6.48
C GLU A 68 -17.16 25.17 5.93
N LYS A 69 -17.17 26.50 5.96
CA LYS A 69 -18.29 27.32 5.46
C LYS A 69 -18.59 27.10 3.98
N TYR A 70 -17.59 26.68 3.23
CA TYR A 70 -17.73 26.41 1.80
C TYR A 70 -17.95 24.95 1.47
N ASP A 71 -18.15 24.07 2.46
CA ASP A 71 -18.10 22.61 2.25
C ASP A 71 -16.84 22.20 1.48
N TYR A 72 -15.78 22.98 1.66
CA TYR A 72 -14.55 22.93 0.89
C TYR A 72 -14.73 23.01 -0.65
N GLY A 73 -15.91 23.39 -1.14
CA GLY A 73 -16.21 23.82 -2.50
C GLY A 73 -16.22 25.35 -2.56
N ALA A 74 -15.04 25.94 -2.65
CA ALA A 74 -14.91 27.40 -2.67
C ALA A 74 -15.72 28.04 -3.83
N PRO A 75 -16.43 29.17 -3.62
CA PRO A 75 -17.00 29.96 -4.69
C PRO A 75 -15.91 30.34 -5.71
N LYS A 76 -16.29 30.61 -6.97
CA LYS A 76 -15.33 30.98 -8.04
C LYS A 76 -14.37 32.12 -7.68
N THR A 77 -14.71 32.94 -6.68
CA THR A 77 -13.90 34.05 -6.19
C THR A 77 -12.76 33.64 -5.25
N ILE A 78 -12.76 32.42 -4.72
CA ILE A 78 -11.79 31.93 -3.74
C ILE A 78 -10.99 30.77 -4.34
N HIS A 79 -9.69 30.98 -4.47
CA HIS A 79 -8.78 29.93 -4.94
C HIS A 79 -8.49 28.91 -3.83
N LEU A 80 -9.31 27.86 -3.76
CA LEU A 80 -9.25 26.81 -2.74
C LEU A 80 -7.83 26.22 -2.52
N PRO A 81 -7.06 25.87 -3.57
CA PRO A 81 -5.72 25.31 -3.36
C PRO A 81 -4.77 26.27 -2.64
N SER A 82 -4.89 27.58 -2.86
CA SER A 82 -4.08 28.57 -2.15
C SER A 82 -4.47 28.66 -0.68
N LEU A 83 -5.77 28.60 -0.38
CA LEU A 83 -6.28 28.62 0.99
C LEU A 83 -5.84 27.39 1.77
N LEU A 84 -5.97 26.21 1.18
CA LEU A 84 -5.49 24.94 1.74
C LEU A 84 -3.97 24.97 1.95
N ARG A 85 -3.19 25.45 0.98
CA ARG A 85 -1.72 25.60 1.09
C ARG A 85 -1.31 26.48 2.28
N ILE A 86 -1.98 27.63 2.47
CA ILE A 86 -1.71 28.51 3.62
C ILE A 86 -2.04 27.79 4.93
N THR A 87 -3.16 27.07 4.95
CA THR A 87 -3.62 26.32 6.14
C THR A 87 -2.67 25.17 6.48
N ILE A 88 -2.19 24.43 5.48
CA ILE A 88 -1.16 23.39 5.61
C ILE A 88 0.12 23.98 6.18
N GLY A 89 0.66 25.04 5.57
CA GLY A 89 1.90 25.67 6.05
C GLY A 89 1.80 26.19 7.49
N LEU A 90 0.63 26.72 7.88
CA LEU A 90 0.38 27.13 9.27
C LEU A 90 0.32 25.94 10.22
N THR A 91 -0.33 24.85 9.81
CA THR A 91 -0.45 23.60 10.58
C THR A 91 0.91 22.94 10.77
N GLU A 92 1.74 22.86 9.72
CA GLU A 92 3.12 22.40 9.80
C GLU A 92 3.96 23.26 10.76
N SER A 93 3.82 24.59 10.70
CA SER A 93 4.52 25.47 11.62
C SER A 93 4.14 25.22 13.08
N LEU A 94 2.87 24.93 13.36
CA LEU A 94 2.39 24.60 14.71
C LEU A 94 2.89 23.22 15.15
N LEU A 95 3.01 22.26 14.23
CA LEU A 95 3.59 20.95 14.51
C LEU A 95 5.09 21.05 14.87
N GLU A 96 5.84 21.92 14.20
CA GLU A 96 7.25 22.15 14.55
C GLU A 96 7.41 22.88 15.89
N GLU A 97 6.48 23.76 16.25
CA GLU A 97 6.45 24.39 17.57
C GLU A 97 6.06 23.41 18.67
N SER A 98 5.13 22.48 18.42
CA SER A 98 4.70 21.52 19.43
C SER A 98 5.81 20.54 19.82
N LYS A 99 6.77 20.25 18.93
CA LYS A 99 7.94 19.41 19.24
C LYS A 99 8.87 20.01 20.31
N LYS A 100 8.78 21.32 20.55
CA LYS A 100 9.61 22.01 21.56
C LYS A 100 9.04 21.89 22.97
N VAL A 101 7.82 21.36 23.12
CA VAL A 101 7.12 21.18 24.39
C VAL A 101 6.85 19.69 24.56
N GLU A 102 7.26 19.09 25.69
CA GLU A 102 7.26 17.62 25.94
C GLU A 102 5.87 16.92 25.94
N VAL A 103 4.80 17.54 25.42
CA VAL A 103 3.44 16.98 25.46
C VAL A 103 3.06 16.32 24.13
N SER A 104 3.21 14.98 24.07
CA SER A 104 2.93 14.12 22.91
C SER A 104 1.50 14.20 22.35
N ILE A 105 0.47 14.35 23.21
CA ILE A 105 -0.95 14.28 22.80
C ILE A 105 -1.37 15.44 21.87
N LYS A 106 -0.68 16.58 21.92
CA LYS A 106 -0.99 17.72 21.02
C LYS A 106 -0.50 17.48 19.58
N ALA A 107 0.53 16.65 19.39
CA ALA A 107 1.11 16.41 18.07
C ALA A 107 0.19 15.57 17.19
N ASP A 108 -0.38 14.48 17.73
CA ASP A 108 -1.27 13.60 16.96
C ASP A 108 -2.51 14.32 16.44
N ALA A 109 -3.12 15.19 17.26
CA ALA A 109 -4.25 16.01 16.82
C ALA A 109 -3.87 17.00 15.71
N ILE A 110 -2.64 17.52 15.70
CA ILE A 110 -2.13 18.39 14.63
C ILE A 110 -1.84 17.57 13.37
N ILE A 111 -1.26 16.38 13.50
CA ILE A 111 -0.99 15.46 12.38
C ILE A 111 -2.30 15.00 11.74
N GLU A 112 -3.32 14.65 12.54
CA GLU A 112 -4.66 14.30 12.06
C GLU A 112 -5.26 15.46 11.25
N LYS A 113 -5.22 16.68 11.79
CA LYS A 113 -5.69 17.87 11.07
C LYS A 113 -4.92 18.09 9.76
N LEU A 114 -3.60 17.92 9.79
CA LEU A 114 -2.76 18.04 8.61
C LEU A 114 -3.15 17.00 7.56
N CYS A 115 -3.40 15.75 7.95
CA CYS A 115 -3.84 14.71 7.04
C CYS A 115 -5.18 15.05 6.39
N LYS A 116 -6.17 15.49 7.18
CA LYS A 116 -7.48 15.92 6.68
C LYS A 116 -7.41 17.09 5.68
N LEU A 117 -6.40 17.96 5.76
CA LEU A 117 -6.22 19.05 4.79
C LEU A 117 -5.78 18.56 3.40
N PHE A 118 -5.04 17.45 3.33
CA PHE A 118 -4.68 16.81 2.05
C PHE A 118 -5.73 15.82 1.58
N GLU A 119 -6.31 15.08 2.52
CA GLU A 119 -7.38 14.13 2.30
C GLU A 119 -8.68 14.89 2.16
N GLY A 120 -9.48 14.93 3.23
CA GLY A 120 -10.81 15.51 3.40
C GLY A 120 -11.45 15.07 4.70
N ASP A 121 -12.78 15.16 4.83
CA ASP A 121 -13.50 14.57 5.97
C ASP A 121 -13.55 13.04 5.86
N TRP A 122 -13.40 12.36 7.00
CA TRP A 122 -13.11 10.92 7.12
C TRP A 122 -14.37 10.07 7.38
N ASP A 123 -15.47 10.67 7.84
CA ASP A 123 -16.64 9.92 8.36
C ASP A 123 -17.64 9.48 7.27
N THR A 124 -17.27 9.59 6.00
CA THR A 124 -18.08 9.11 4.86
C THR A 124 -17.24 8.26 3.93
N THR A 125 -17.84 7.17 3.45
CA THR A 125 -17.32 6.11 2.55
C THR A 125 -16.72 6.58 1.20
N ASP A 126 -16.48 7.88 1.02
CA ASP A 126 -15.80 8.46 -0.13
C ASP A 126 -14.83 9.55 0.37
N PRO A 127 -13.54 9.25 0.52
CA PRO A 127 -12.58 10.19 1.08
C PRO A 127 -12.24 11.25 0.05
N GLN A 128 -11.97 12.47 0.53
CA GLN A 128 -10.98 13.43 0.01
C GLN A 128 -11.56 14.82 -0.35
N ILE A 129 -11.31 15.92 0.34
CA ILE A 129 -11.65 17.29 -0.05
C ILE A 129 -10.78 17.83 -1.17
N ALA A 130 -9.45 17.76 -1.07
CA ALA A 130 -8.57 18.28 -2.12
C ALA A 130 -8.70 17.40 -3.38
N VAL A 131 -8.72 16.08 -3.22
CA VAL A 131 -8.90 15.17 -4.34
C VAL A 131 -10.37 15.09 -4.83
N THR A 132 -11.40 15.20 -3.97
CA THR A 132 -12.81 15.26 -4.46
C THR A 132 -13.11 16.59 -5.12
N SER A 133 -12.54 17.72 -4.68
CA SER A 133 -12.68 18.97 -5.44
C SER A 133 -12.04 18.86 -6.83
N ILE A 134 -10.96 18.09 -6.99
CA ILE A 134 -10.44 17.72 -8.33
C ILE A 134 -11.47 16.88 -9.10
N ARG A 135 -12.01 15.80 -8.51
CA ARG A 135 -13.00 14.90 -9.16
C ARG A 135 -14.32 15.58 -9.53
N LYS A 136 -14.75 16.60 -8.77
CA LYS A 136 -15.94 17.42 -9.03
C LYS A 136 -15.74 18.48 -10.11
N THR A 137 -14.50 18.74 -10.54
CA THR A 137 -14.20 19.71 -11.60
C THR A 137 -14.35 19.03 -12.97
N PRO A 138 -15.21 19.53 -13.88
CA PRO A 138 -15.38 18.92 -15.20
C PRO A 138 -14.05 18.87 -15.96
N SER A 139 -13.71 17.73 -16.55
CA SER A 139 -12.48 17.46 -17.32
C SER A 139 -12.36 18.24 -18.65
N GLY A 140 -13.00 19.41 -18.76
CA GLY A 140 -13.11 20.18 -20.01
C GLY A 140 -12.90 21.69 -19.86
N GLY A 141 -12.46 22.19 -18.71
CA GLY A 141 -12.11 23.61 -18.56
C GLY A 141 -10.79 23.93 -19.22
N GLN A 142 -10.79 24.35 -20.49
CA GLN A 142 -9.61 24.98 -21.10
C GLN A 142 -9.54 26.45 -20.66
N GLY A 143 -8.44 26.85 -20.01
CA GLY A 143 -8.15 28.25 -19.68
C GLY A 143 -7.73 28.52 -18.23
N ALA A 144 -7.70 29.80 -17.84
CA ALA A 144 -7.28 30.29 -16.52
C ALA A 144 -8.26 30.00 -15.36
N ASP A 145 -9.34 29.24 -15.61
CA ASP A 145 -10.41 28.91 -14.65
C ASP A 145 -10.29 27.46 -14.12
N VAL A 146 -9.14 26.80 -14.33
CA VAL A 146 -8.85 25.47 -13.78
C VAL A 146 -8.40 25.62 -12.33
N LEU A 147 -9.30 25.28 -11.40
CA LEU A 147 -9.04 25.28 -9.96
C LEU A 147 -7.76 24.50 -9.61
N TRP A 148 -7.51 23.38 -10.29
CA TRP A 148 -6.37 22.49 -10.04
C TRP A 148 -5.39 22.48 -11.20
N SER A 149 -4.64 23.57 -11.34
CA SER A 149 -3.60 23.70 -12.36
C SER A 149 -2.42 22.72 -12.14
N ILE A 150 -1.61 22.48 -13.18
CA ILE A 150 -0.39 21.66 -13.07
C ILE A 150 0.55 22.13 -11.93
N PRO A 151 0.80 23.44 -11.73
CA PRO A 151 1.54 23.92 -10.56
C PRO A 151 0.92 23.54 -9.22
N GLU A 152 -0.41 23.55 -9.12
CA GLU A 152 -1.12 23.13 -7.91
C GLU A 152 -0.92 21.63 -7.66
N LEU A 153 -1.22 20.78 -8.66
CA LEU A 153 -0.99 19.33 -8.56
C LEU A 153 0.46 18.99 -8.19
N ASN A 154 1.42 19.73 -8.74
CA ASN A 154 2.85 19.55 -8.42
C ASN A 154 3.16 19.91 -6.99
N TRP A 155 2.62 21.03 -6.50
CA TRP A 155 2.83 21.42 -5.11
C TRP A 155 2.23 20.37 -4.17
N TYR A 156 0.98 19.94 -4.39
CA TYR A 156 0.31 19.01 -3.48
C TYR A 156 0.96 17.62 -3.49
N SER A 157 1.19 17.03 -4.66
CA SER A 157 1.86 15.73 -4.76
C SER A 157 3.26 15.76 -4.13
N LYS A 158 4.05 16.82 -4.37
CA LYS A 158 5.39 16.94 -3.81
C LYS A 158 5.38 17.14 -2.30
N ASN A 159 4.46 17.95 -1.77
CA ASN A 159 4.40 18.21 -0.32
C ASN A 159 3.87 17.00 0.46
N SER A 160 2.84 16.30 -0.04
CA SER A 160 2.37 15.06 0.59
C SER A 160 3.47 13.99 0.61
N TYR A 161 4.21 13.84 -0.49
CA TYR A 161 5.36 12.93 -0.56
C TYR A 161 6.46 13.31 0.43
N ASN A 162 6.88 14.57 0.42
CA ASN A 162 7.96 15.05 1.28
C ASN A 162 7.59 14.96 2.76
N LEU A 163 6.35 15.26 3.14
CA LEU A 163 5.86 15.10 4.51
C LEU A 163 5.90 13.63 4.95
N ALA A 164 5.40 12.72 4.10
CA ALA A 164 5.45 11.29 4.37
C ALA A 164 6.89 10.84 4.63
N LEU A 165 7.83 11.18 3.75
CA LEU A 165 9.23 10.81 3.88
C LEU A 165 9.92 11.44 5.10
N LYS A 166 9.71 12.74 5.31
CA LYS A 166 10.30 13.47 6.44
C LYS A 166 9.91 12.85 7.78
N HIS A 167 8.73 12.25 7.85
CA HIS A 167 8.15 11.75 9.08
C HIS A 167 7.96 10.23 9.16
N ILE A 168 8.42 9.47 8.17
CA ILE A 168 8.17 8.02 8.04
C ILE A 168 8.61 7.20 9.25
N SER A 169 9.63 7.66 9.98
CA SER A 169 10.15 7.02 11.20
C SER A 169 9.64 7.63 12.50
N THR A 170 8.88 8.73 12.44
CA THR A 170 8.46 9.52 13.60
C THR A 170 6.96 9.60 13.80
N TRP A 171 6.18 9.45 12.73
CA TRP A 171 4.73 9.39 12.81
C TRP A 171 4.26 7.93 12.93
N PRO A 172 3.12 7.69 13.59
CA PRO A 172 2.39 6.46 13.38
C PRO A 172 2.21 6.16 11.88
N LEU A 173 2.51 4.91 11.48
CA LEU A 173 2.57 4.50 10.07
C LEU A 173 1.27 4.82 9.29
N ARG A 174 0.11 4.79 9.94
CA ARG A 174 -1.18 5.13 9.31
C ARG A 174 -1.20 6.57 8.78
N TYR A 175 -0.54 7.53 9.43
CA TYR A 175 -0.45 8.91 8.93
C TYR A 175 0.47 9.05 7.71
N SER A 176 1.61 8.34 7.71
CA SER A 176 2.49 8.30 6.54
C SER A 176 1.80 7.64 5.34
N LEU A 177 1.10 6.53 5.56
CA LEU A 177 0.32 5.83 4.53
C LEU A 177 -0.74 6.75 3.89
N ARG A 178 -1.46 7.51 4.72
CA ARG A 178 -2.42 8.53 4.30
C ARG A 178 -1.79 9.57 3.35
N MET A 179 -0.65 10.13 3.74
CA MET A 179 0.10 11.08 2.89
C MET A 179 0.60 10.48 1.57
N LEU A 180 1.10 9.24 1.59
CA LEU A 180 1.52 8.54 0.36
C LEU A 180 0.33 8.31 -0.57
N THR A 181 -0.83 7.95 -0.03
CA THR A 181 -2.07 7.74 -0.79
C THR A 181 -2.55 9.05 -1.42
N CYS A 182 -2.53 10.16 -0.68
CA CYS A 182 -2.78 11.49 -1.25
C CYS A 182 -1.84 11.82 -2.40
N CYS A 183 -0.54 11.54 -2.24
CA CYS A 183 0.44 11.79 -3.31
C CYS A 183 0.07 11.05 -4.60
N VAL A 184 -0.26 9.75 -4.50
CA VAL A 184 -0.69 8.94 -5.66
C VAL A 184 -1.93 9.55 -6.29
N ALA A 185 -2.92 9.91 -5.47
CA ALA A 185 -4.15 10.51 -5.96
C ALA A 185 -3.93 11.84 -6.69
N PHE A 186 -3.04 12.73 -6.22
CA PHE A 186 -2.70 13.96 -6.95
C PHE A 186 -1.98 13.67 -8.27
N ILE A 187 -1.12 12.66 -8.31
CA ILE A 187 -0.42 12.26 -9.54
C ILE A 187 -1.43 11.77 -10.60
N ASP A 188 -2.44 10.99 -10.20
CA ASP A 188 -3.44 10.41 -11.10
C ASP A 188 -4.35 11.45 -11.77
N HIS A 189 -4.38 12.69 -11.27
CA HIS A 189 -5.15 13.79 -11.86
C HIS A 189 -4.35 14.69 -12.81
N TYR A 190 -3.07 14.39 -13.05
CA TYR A 190 -2.32 15.11 -14.08
C TYR A 190 -2.92 14.86 -15.47
N PRO A 191 -2.91 15.87 -16.34
CA PRO A 191 -3.37 15.68 -17.71
C PRO A 191 -2.37 14.80 -18.48
N LYS A 192 -2.86 14.10 -19.52
CA LYS A 192 -2.04 13.11 -20.27
C LYS A 192 -1.01 13.75 -21.21
N ASP A 193 -1.20 15.02 -21.57
CA ASP A 193 -0.37 15.77 -22.52
C ASP A 193 0.76 16.57 -21.83
N ILE A 194 1.19 16.13 -20.65
CA ILE A 194 2.35 16.72 -19.96
C ILE A 194 3.67 16.37 -20.65
N ASN A 195 4.68 17.18 -20.37
CA ASN A 195 6.04 16.93 -20.81
C ASN A 195 6.55 15.55 -20.33
N GLU A 196 7.26 14.85 -21.19
CA GLU A 196 7.78 13.49 -20.94
C GLU A 196 8.63 13.39 -19.67
N GLN A 197 9.55 14.34 -19.43
CA GLN A 197 10.35 14.37 -18.20
C GLN A 197 9.48 14.49 -16.94
N ILE A 198 8.42 15.31 -17.01
CA ILE A 198 7.48 15.45 -15.89
C ILE A 198 6.71 14.15 -15.69
N ALA A 199 6.28 13.49 -16.76
CA ALA A 199 5.60 12.19 -16.69
C ALA A 199 6.51 11.12 -16.08
N GLU A 200 7.81 11.12 -16.42
CA GLU A 200 8.81 10.24 -15.84
C GLU A 200 8.99 10.46 -14.34
N ASP A 201 9.23 11.70 -13.93
CA ASP A 201 9.40 12.07 -12.51
C ASP A 201 8.16 11.70 -11.68
N LEU A 202 6.96 11.93 -12.22
CA LEU A 202 5.70 11.60 -11.56
C LEU A 202 5.50 10.08 -11.45
N SER A 203 5.82 9.33 -12.50
CA SER A 203 5.73 7.88 -12.48
C SER A 203 6.70 7.26 -11.47
N LEU A 204 7.96 7.73 -11.42
CA LEU A 204 8.92 7.30 -10.40
C LEU A 204 8.39 7.62 -9.00
N ARG A 205 7.93 8.86 -8.75
CA ARG A 205 7.34 9.25 -7.46
C ARG A 205 6.14 8.36 -7.08
N LYS A 206 5.26 8.05 -8.05
CA LYS A 206 4.12 7.16 -7.84
C LYS A 206 4.58 5.75 -7.45
N MET A 207 5.55 5.18 -8.17
CA MET A 207 6.14 3.87 -7.82
C MET A 207 6.74 3.88 -6.42
N PHE A 208 7.48 4.91 -6.02
CA PHE A 208 7.98 5.05 -4.64
C PHE A 208 6.84 5.11 -3.62
N CYS A 209 5.79 5.90 -3.86
CA CYS A 209 4.65 5.97 -2.96
C CYS A 209 3.94 4.63 -2.81
N VAL A 210 3.73 3.93 -3.92
CA VAL A 210 3.05 2.63 -3.95
C VAL A 210 3.90 1.57 -3.25
N PHE A 211 5.21 1.54 -3.47
CA PHE A 211 6.14 0.66 -2.76
C PHE A 211 6.13 0.93 -1.25
N SER A 212 6.29 2.19 -0.84
CA SER A 212 6.27 2.57 0.57
C SER A 212 4.92 2.35 1.25
N ALA A 213 3.81 2.51 0.52
CA ALA A 213 2.48 2.19 1.02
C ALA A 213 2.33 0.68 1.24
N GLY A 214 2.78 -0.15 0.29
CA GLY A 214 2.80 -1.61 0.44
C GLY A 214 3.63 -2.06 1.65
N THR A 215 4.85 -1.54 1.81
CA THR A 215 5.70 -1.89 2.96
C THR A 215 5.10 -1.41 4.30
N ALA A 216 4.43 -0.27 4.33
CA ALA A 216 3.72 0.19 5.53
C ALA A 216 2.51 -0.69 5.85
N LEU A 217 1.73 -1.08 4.83
CA LEU A 217 0.52 -1.89 4.99
C LEU A 217 0.82 -3.29 5.50
N VAL A 218 1.90 -3.95 5.05
CA VAL A 218 2.27 -5.27 5.61
C VAL A 218 2.66 -5.17 7.09
N VAL A 219 3.36 -4.10 7.48
CA VAL A 219 3.74 -3.86 8.88
C VAL A 219 2.50 -3.60 9.73
N LEU A 220 1.57 -2.78 9.24
CA LEU A 220 0.29 -2.52 9.91
C LEU A 220 -0.53 -3.81 10.04
N ALA A 221 -0.69 -4.57 8.96
CA ALA A 221 -1.49 -5.79 8.94
C ALA A 221 -0.96 -6.86 9.92
N ARG A 222 0.37 -7.02 10.02
CA ARG A 222 1.03 -7.94 10.95
C ARG A 222 0.90 -7.52 12.42
N GLY A 223 0.82 -6.22 12.68
CA GLY A 223 0.75 -5.65 14.03
C GLY A 223 -0.66 -5.31 14.51
N GLU A 224 -1.70 -5.60 13.71
CA GLU A 224 -3.07 -5.23 14.00
C GLU A 224 -3.82 -6.37 14.71
N ASP A 225 -4.32 -6.10 15.91
CA ASP A 225 -5.07 -7.06 16.72
C ASP A 225 -6.47 -7.33 16.13
N ASN A 226 -7.07 -6.31 15.50
CA ASN A 226 -8.37 -6.47 14.88
C ASN A 226 -8.24 -7.17 13.52
N ARG A 227 -8.73 -8.42 13.46
CA ARG A 227 -8.69 -9.25 12.26
C ARG A 227 -9.30 -8.58 11.02
N GLU A 228 -10.39 -7.83 11.16
CA GLU A 228 -11.04 -7.17 10.04
C GLU A 228 -10.15 -6.05 9.47
N HIS A 229 -9.56 -5.24 10.35
CA HIS A 229 -8.62 -4.20 9.94
C HIS A 229 -7.35 -4.81 9.32
N SER A 230 -6.80 -5.87 9.91
CA SER A 230 -5.65 -6.60 9.35
C SER A 230 -5.95 -7.12 7.93
N MET A 231 -7.11 -7.75 7.73
CA MET A 231 -7.55 -8.20 6.40
C MET A 231 -7.73 -7.03 5.42
N GLN A 232 -8.26 -5.90 5.88
CA GLN A 232 -8.40 -4.71 5.03
C GLN A 232 -7.05 -4.12 4.62
N ASP A 233 -6.07 -4.10 5.53
CA ASP A 233 -4.70 -3.67 5.25
C ASP A 233 -4.01 -4.61 4.26
N TYR A 234 -4.19 -5.94 4.39
CA TYR A 234 -3.73 -6.92 3.39
C TYR A 234 -4.41 -6.71 2.03
N LEU A 235 -5.73 -6.47 1.96
CA LEU A 235 -6.42 -6.17 0.69
C LEU A 235 -5.86 -4.92 0.01
N ASN A 236 -5.58 -3.87 0.78
CA ASN A 236 -5.01 -2.64 0.26
C ASN A 236 -3.56 -2.83 -0.20
N LEU A 237 -2.77 -3.64 0.52
CA LEU A 237 -1.42 -4.02 0.10
C LEU A 237 -1.44 -4.65 -1.29
N ARG A 238 -2.30 -5.64 -1.55
CA ARG A 238 -2.39 -6.30 -2.86
C ARG A 238 -2.72 -5.34 -4.00
N LYS A 239 -3.56 -4.32 -3.75
CA LYS A 239 -3.82 -3.24 -4.73
C LYS A 239 -2.57 -2.44 -5.05
N HIS A 240 -1.76 -2.11 -4.05
CA HIS A 240 -0.50 -1.43 -4.26
C HIS A 240 0.51 -2.31 -5.01
N VAL A 241 0.60 -3.60 -4.71
CA VAL A 241 1.48 -4.52 -5.46
C VAL A 241 1.10 -4.56 -6.94
N SER A 242 -0.19 -4.72 -7.26
CA SER A 242 -0.66 -4.67 -8.65
C SER A 242 -0.32 -3.35 -9.31
N SER A 243 -0.58 -2.21 -8.64
CA SER A 243 -0.25 -0.90 -9.21
C SER A 243 1.25 -0.70 -9.43
N PHE A 244 2.12 -1.29 -8.61
CA PHE A 244 3.57 -1.20 -8.81
C PHE A 244 4.03 -2.02 -10.01
N ASP A 245 3.51 -3.25 -10.13
CA ASP A 245 3.79 -4.16 -11.24
C ASP A 245 3.37 -3.54 -12.58
N ASP A 246 2.14 -3.01 -12.68
CA ASP A 246 1.63 -2.35 -13.88
C ASP A 246 2.53 -1.16 -14.30
N LEU A 247 2.90 -0.30 -13.33
CA LEU A 247 3.77 0.85 -13.59
C LEU A 247 5.19 0.45 -14.02
N LEU A 248 5.70 -0.66 -13.52
CA LEU A 248 7.03 -1.15 -13.86
C LEU A 248 7.04 -1.79 -15.25
N GLN A 249 6.02 -2.59 -15.58
CA GLN A 249 5.88 -3.22 -16.90
C GLN A 249 5.84 -2.17 -18.03
N ASP A 250 5.11 -1.07 -17.81
CA ASP A 250 5.03 0.04 -18.77
C ASP A 250 6.38 0.72 -19.06
N LYS A 251 7.41 0.50 -18.21
CA LYS A 251 8.69 1.22 -18.25
C LYS A 251 9.92 0.36 -18.36
N LEU A 252 9.79 -0.94 -18.13
CA LEU A 252 10.95 -1.83 -17.98
C LEU A 252 11.88 -1.78 -19.20
N GLU A 253 11.31 -1.68 -20.40
CA GLU A 253 12.07 -1.62 -21.66
C GLU A 253 12.83 -0.29 -21.87
N THR A 254 12.39 0.78 -21.23
CA THR A 254 12.96 2.13 -21.41
C THR A 254 13.97 2.50 -20.32
N LEU A 255 14.05 1.71 -19.24
CA LEU A 255 14.92 1.99 -18.10
C LEU A 255 16.35 1.54 -18.37
N GLU A 256 17.31 2.30 -17.83
CA GLU A 256 18.70 1.86 -17.74
C GLU A 256 18.82 0.65 -16.79
N GLU A 257 19.85 -0.16 -17.00
CA GLU A 257 20.07 -1.44 -16.29
C GLU A 257 20.04 -1.28 -14.75
N GLY A 258 20.71 -0.27 -14.21
CA GLY A 258 20.77 -0.02 -12.76
C GLY A 258 19.40 0.30 -12.14
N PRO A 259 18.71 1.37 -12.59
CA PRO A 259 17.35 1.69 -12.16
C PRO A 259 16.35 0.54 -12.37
N ALA A 260 16.43 -0.18 -13.50
CA ALA A 260 15.60 -1.35 -13.75
C ALA A 260 15.83 -2.42 -12.68
N GLN A 261 17.08 -2.78 -12.39
CA GLN A 261 17.43 -3.76 -11.37
C GLN A 261 16.92 -3.37 -9.98
N ASP A 262 17.04 -2.10 -9.59
CA ASP A 262 16.55 -1.58 -8.32
C ASP A 262 15.02 -1.68 -8.20
N LEU A 263 14.27 -1.34 -9.25
CA LEU A 263 12.82 -1.46 -9.25
C LEU A 263 12.34 -2.91 -9.29
N LEU A 264 13.04 -3.79 -10.01
CA LEU A 264 12.77 -5.23 -9.99
C LEU A 264 13.01 -5.83 -8.60
N GLN A 265 14.05 -5.39 -7.89
CA GLN A 265 14.30 -5.78 -6.50
C GLN A 265 13.18 -5.29 -5.56
N LYS A 266 12.65 -4.09 -5.79
CA LYS A 266 11.48 -3.60 -5.03
C LYS A 266 10.23 -4.43 -5.31
N LEU A 267 9.99 -4.79 -6.58
CA LEU A 267 8.88 -5.67 -6.95
C LEU A 267 9.01 -7.03 -6.28
N SER A 268 10.21 -7.63 -6.22
CA SER A 268 10.40 -8.93 -5.58
C SER A 268 10.06 -8.91 -4.08
N VAL A 269 10.39 -7.83 -3.38
CA VAL A 269 9.98 -7.61 -1.99
C VAL A 269 8.46 -7.50 -1.88
N LEU A 270 7.81 -6.73 -2.76
CA LEU A 270 6.36 -6.58 -2.77
C LEU A 270 5.63 -7.90 -3.07
N LEU A 271 6.14 -8.70 -4.00
CA LEU A 271 5.56 -10.02 -4.33
C LEU A 271 5.65 -10.99 -3.15
N ALA A 272 6.70 -10.89 -2.32
CA ALA A 272 6.76 -11.67 -1.09
C ALA A 272 5.66 -11.26 -0.09
N PHE A 273 5.37 -9.96 0.00
CA PHE A 273 4.26 -9.48 0.83
C PHE A 273 2.89 -9.79 0.22
N ASP A 274 2.75 -9.77 -1.11
CA ASP A 274 1.51 -10.16 -1.81
C ASP A 274 1.20 -11.65 -1.62
N PHE A 275 2.25 -12.48 -1.63
CA PHE A 275 2.12 -13.90 -1.29
C PHE A 275 1.57 -14.09 0.13
N GLU A 276 2.18 -13.42 1.12
CA GLU A 276 1.68 -13.41 2.50
C GLU A 276 0.23 -12.93 2.57
N ALA A 277 -0.08 -11.81 1.92
CA ALA A 277 -1.41 -11.24 1.91
C ALA A 277 -2.43 -12.21 1.33
N ALA A 278 -2.11 -12.87 0.21
CA ALA A 278 -2.96 -13.88 -0.40
C ALA A 278 -3.19 -15.08 0.52
N CYS A 279 -2.18 -15.55 1.26
CA CYS A 279 -2.33 -16.58 2.28
C CYS A 279 -3.25 -16.14 3.42
N GLN A 280 -3.04 -14.95 3.99
CA GLN A 280 -3.85 -14.41 5.09
C GLN A 280 -5.31 -14.17 4.68
N LEU A 281 -5.53 -13.75 3.45
CA LEU A 281 -6.85 -13.55 2.85
C LEU A 281 -7.48 -14.85 2.32
N LYS A 282 -6.76 -15.98 2.36
CA LYS A 282 -7.19 -17.27 1.80
C LYS A 282 -7.49 -17.22 0.30
N ALA A 283 -6.82 -16.32 -0.43
CA ALA A 283 -6.95 -16.13 -1.87
C ALA A 283 -6.08 -17.14 -2.64
N TRP A 284 -6.27 -18.43 -2.38
CA TRP A 284 -5.43 -19.51 -2.90
C TRP A 284 -5.36 -19.56 -4.43
N VAL A 285 -6.44 -19.16 -5.11
CA VAL A 285 -6.53 -19.13 -6.57
C VAL A 285 -5.53 -18.15 -7.19
N ASP A 286 -5.12 -17.13 -6.45
CA ASP A 286 -4.23 -16.10 -6.95
C ASP A 286 -2.75 -16.46 -6.76
N LEU A 287 -2.43 -17.39 -5.84
CA LEU A 287 -1.05 -17.75 -5.49
C LEU A 287 -0.18 -18.18 -6.68
N PRO A 288 -0.66 -19.00 -7.63
CA PRO A 288 0.14 -19.35 -8.80
C PRO A 288 0.55 -18.13 -9.63
N SER A 289 -0.31 -17.11 -9.73
CA SER A 289 0.02 -15.87 -10.44
C SER A 289 1.08 -15.06 -9.70
N VAL A 290 0.98 -14.96 -8.37
CA VAL A 290 1.98 -14.26 -7.54
C VAL A 290 3.35 -14.95 -7.65
N VAL A 291 3.37 -16.28 -7.58
CA VAL A 291 4.59 -17.08 -7.73
C VAL A 291 5.18 -16.95 -9.13
N GLY A 292 4.37 -17.05 -10.18
CA GLY A 292 4.85 -16.88 -11.56
C GLY A 292 5.45 -15.49 -11.81
N LYS A 293 4.88 -14.43 -11.24
CA LYS A 293 5.48 -13.09 -11.29
C LYS A 293 6.81 -13.03 -10.55
N ALA A 294 6.95 -13.73 -9.43
CA ALA A 294 8.19 -13.81 -8.67
C ALA A 294 9.26 -14.69 -9.35
N GLU A 295 8.82 -15.59 -10.24
CA GLU A 295 9.66 -16.56 -10.95
C GLU A 295 10.64 -15.88 -11.91
N ILE A 296 10.23 -14.78 -12.54
CA ILE A 296 11.08 -13.97 -13.42
C ILE A 296 12.33 -13.45 -12.67
N PHE A 297 12.32 -13.44 -11.33
CA PHE A 297 13.31 -12.76 -10.47
C PHE A 297 14.08 -13.71 -9.52
N LEU A 298 14.31 -14.96 -9.96
CA LEU A 298 14.41 -16.16 -9.12
C LEU A 298 15.70 -16.42 -8.30
N VAL A 299 15.45 -16.80 -7.03
CA VAL A 299 16.12 -17.77 -6.11
C VAL A 299 16.18 -17.17 -4.71
N SER A 300 16.63 -15.93 -4.56
CA SER A 300 16.64 -15.22 -3.26
C SER A 300 15.23 -14.86 -2.79
N THR A 301 14.34 -14.50 -3.72
CA THR A 301 12.94 -14.15 -3.46
C THR A 301 12.15 -15.34 -2.89
N LEU A 302 12.30 -16.54 -3.48
CA LEU A 302 11.64 -17.75 -2.97
C LEU A 302 12.14 -18.13 -1.57
N LYS A 303 13.45 -18.07 -1.32
CA LYS A 303 14.01 -18.28 0.03
C LYS A 303 13.48 -17.27 1.05
N ASN A 304 13.33 -16.01 0.67
CA ASN A 304 12.77 -14.98 1.55
C ASN A 304 11.28 -15.19 1.81
N ILE A 305 10.51 -15.59 0.81
CA ILE A 305 9.08 -15.94 0.96
C ILE A 305 8.94 -17.10 1.93
N ILE A 306 9.71 -18.18 1.76
CA ILE A 306 9.70 -19.35 2.65
C ILE A 306 10.08 -18.95 4.08
N ASN A 307 11.16 -18.19 4.25
CA ASN A 307 11.63 -17.77 5.58
C ASN A 307 10.64 -16.81 6.29
N GLN A 308 9.99 -15.91 5.55
CA GLN A 308 9.00 -15.00 6.11
C GLN A 308 7.69 -15.73 6.43
N ALA A 309 7.25 -16.64 5.57
CA ALA A 309 6.05 -17.42 5.79
C ALA A 309 6.16 -18.37 6.99
N TRP A 310 7.37 -18.89 7.27
CA TRP A 310 7.67 -19.70 8.46
C TRP A 310 7.66 -18.89 9.77
N CYS A 311 8.00 -17.60 9.72
CA CYS A 311 7.98 -16.70 10.89
C CYS A 311 6.57 -16.23 11.27
N LEU A 312 5.60 -16.36 10.36
CA LEU A 312 4.20 -16.08 10.66
C LEU A 312 3.63 -17.35 11.30
N GLU A 313 3.38 -17.33 12.61
CA GLU A 313 2.83 -18.43 13.46
C GLU A 313 1.45 -19.00 13.01
N SER A 314 1.06 -18.79 11.75
CA SER A 314 -0.20 -19.17 11.11
C SER A 314 -0.07 -20.25 10.04
N MET A 315 1.14 -20.70 9.68
CA MET A 315 1.32 -21.78 8.70
C MET A 315 1.25 -23.16 9.35
N ASP A 316 0.12 -23.84 9.20
CA ASP A 316 0.04 -25.28 9.47
C ASP A 316 0.67 -26.10 8.33
N GLY A 317 0.93 -27.39 8.58
CA GLY A 317 1.53 -28.29 7.57
C GLY A 317 0.71 -28.39 6.27
N ALA A 318 -0.61 -28.14 6.34
CA ALA A 318 -1.47 -28.15 5.17
C ALA A 318 -1.27 -26.92 4.27
N MET A 319 -1.02 -25.75 4.87
CA MET A 319 -0.69 -24.53 4.13
C MET A 319 0.67 -24.65 3.44
N LEU A 320 1.67 -25.24 4.11
CA LEU A 320 2.99 -25.51 3.51
C LEU A 320 2.88 -26.44 2.31
N ALA A 321 2.05 -27.48 2.41
CA ALA A 321 1.85 -28.43 1.34
C ALA A 321 1.24 -27.81 0.09
N ARG A 322 0.21 -26.97 0.26
CA ARG A 322 -0.42 -26.22 -0.84
C ARG A 322 0.56 -25.25 -1.49
N TYR A 323 1.41 -24.60 -0.70
CA TYR A 323 2.45 -23.72 -1.20
C TYR A 323 3.47 -24.47 -2.06
N MET A 324 4.02 -25.57 -1.54
CA MET A 324 4.99 -26.39 -2.26
C MET A 324 4.43 -26.89 -3.59
N ARG A 325 3.15 -27.26 -3.62
CA ARG A 325 2.45 -27.58 -4.87
C ARG A 325 2.42 -26.41 -5.84
N CYS A 326 2.00 -25.22 -5.42
CA CYS A 326 1.94 -24.04 -6.29
C CYS A 326 3.33 -23.71 -6.86
N LEU A 327 4.36 -23.74 -6.01
CA LEU A 327 5.75 -23.52 -6.45
C LEU A 327 6.18 -24.56 -7.49
N PHE A 328 5.95 -25.83 -7.20
CA PHE A 328 6.38 -26.91 -8.08
C PHE A 328 5.64 -26.87 -9.43
N GLN A 329 4.35 -26.56 -9.42
CA GLN A 329 3.55 -26.43 -10.64
C GLN A 329 4.09 -25.37 -11.60
N VAL A 330 4.63 -24.29 -11.04
CA VAL A 330 5.18 -23.16 -11.76
C VAL A 330 6.61 -23.48 -12.23
N ALA A 331 7.47 -23.90 -11.30
CA ALA A 331 8.87 -24.24 -11.57
C ALA A 331 9.07 -25.34 -12.61
N ILE A 332 8.18 -26.33 -12.70
CA ILE A 332 8.37 -27.46 -13.62
C ILE A 332 8.32 -27.06 -15.11
N SER A 333 7.69 -25.92 -15.44
CA SER A 333 7.63 -25.40 -16.81
C SER A 333 8.77 -24.43 -17.15
N ASP A 334 9.26 -23.69 -16.16
CA ASP A 334 10.15 -22.54 -16.40
C ASP A 334 11.58 -22.78 -15.89
N ASN A 335 11.76 -23.49 -14.76
CA ASN A 335 13.08 -23.79 -14.19
C ASN A 335 13.13 -25.19 -13.53
N VAL A 336 13.54 -26.18 -14.34
CA VAL A 336 13.61 -27.60 -13.95
C VAL A 336 14.54 -27.83 -12.75
N GLU A 337 15.64 -27.08 -12.61
CA GLU A 337 16.56 -27.23 -11.47
C GLU A 337 15.90 -26.86 -10.14
N ILE A 338 15.09 -25.81 -10.13
CA ILE A 338 14.35 -25.38 -8.94
C ILE A 338 13.21 -26.36 -8.66
N ALA A 339 12.50 -26.80 -9.69
CA ALA A 339 11.46 -27.80 -9.54
C ALA A 339 12.02 -29.07 -8.88
N GLU A 340 13.24 -29.48 -9.25
CA GLU A 340 13.93 -30.61 -8.64
C GLU A 340 14.28 -30.35 -7.16
N GLN A 341 14.79 -29.16 -6.81
CA GLN A 341 15.08 -28.77 -5.42
C GLN A 341 13.81 -28.73 -4.55
N LEU A 342 12.66 -28.37 -5.13
CA LEU A 342 11.38 -28.38 -4.43
C LEU A 342 10.94 -29.81 -4.08
N LEU A 343 11.22 -30.79 -4.94
CA LEU A 343 10.94 -32.19 -4.62
C LEU A 343 11.74 -32.69 -3.42
N ASP A 344 13.01 -32.27 -3.30
CA ASP A 344 13.83 -32.61 -2.13
C ASP A 344 13.27 -31.99 -0.84
N GLN A 345 12.81 -30.74 -0.91
CA GLN A 345 12.17 -30.06 0.22
C GLN A 345 10.85 -30.73 0.62
N VAL A 346 10.00 -31.08 -0.35
CA VAL A 346 8.74 -31.80 -0.10
C VAL A 346 9.01 -33.14 0.56
N GLN A 347 9.99 -33.90 0.07
CA GLN A 347 10.39 -35.17 0.67
C GLN A 347 10.88 -34.97 2.12
N GLN A 348 11.75 -33.98 2.36
CA GLN A 348 12.27 -33.69 3.70
C GLN A 348 11.15 -33.32 4.68
N HIS A 349 10.22 -32.44 4.27
CA HIS A 349 9.09 -32.05 5.11
C HIS A 349 8.10 -33.20 5.36
N ALA A 350 7.86 -34.06 4.36
CA ALA A 350 7.02 -35.24 4.53
C ALA A 350 7.63 -36.22 5.54
N HIS A 351 8.95 -36.40 5.49
CA HIS A 351 9.70 -37.20 6.45
C HIS A 351 9.60 -36.64 7.87
N GLU A 352 9.86 -35.33 8.04
CA GLU A 352 9.80 -34.66 9.34
C GLU A 352 8.39 -34.68 9.95
N ALA A 353 7.36 -34.60 9.12
CA ALA A 353 5.96 -34.57 9.55
C ALA A 353 5.37 -35.96 9.84
N GLN A 354 6.01 -37.05 9.40
CA GLN A 354 5.45 -38.41 9.45
C GLN A 354 5.06 -38.87 10.86
N ASP A 355 5.89 -38.54 11.86
CA ASP A 355 5.69 -38.96 13.26
C ASP A 355 4.99 -37.90 14.11
N THR A 356 4.41 -36.87 13.49
CA THR A 356 3.74 -35.76 14.17
C THR A 356 2.21 -35.90 14.12
N ASP A 357 1.51 -35.18 14.99
CA ASP A 357 0.04 -35.10 14.98
C ASP A 357 -0.52 -34.34 13.75
N GLN A 358 0.35 -33.77 12.90
CA GLN A 358 0.00 -33.05 11.67
C GLN A 358 0.82 -33.58 10.48
N PRO A 359 0.51 -34.80 9.98
CA PRO A 359 1.21 -35.36 8.83
C PRO A 359 0.98 -34.52 7.57
N TYR A 360 1.94 -34.59 6.66
CA TYR A 360 1.85 -33.92 5.38
C TYR A 360 0.60 -34.41 4.60
N PRO A 361 -0.25 -33.52 4.03
CA PRO A 361 -1.46 -33.93 3.34
C PRO A 361 -1.21 -34.89 2.19
N THR A 362 -1.84 -36.07 2.24
CA THR A 362 -1.67 -37.12 1.22
C THR A 362 -2.12 -36.67 -0.17
N GLU A 363 -3.16 -35.83 -0.27
CA GLU A 363 -3.62 -35.30 -1.57
C GLU A 363 -2.54 -34.46 -2.27
N GLU A 364 -1.71 -33.75 -1.51
CA GLU A 364 -0.63 -32.93 -2.07
C GLU A 364 0.59 -33.78 -2.44
N LEU A 365 0.93 -34.78 -1.61
CA LEU A 365 1.98 -35.76 -1.93
C LEU A 365 1.64 -36.57 -3.18
N ASP A 366 0.40 -37.05 -3.30
CA ASP A 366 -0.08 -37.79 -4.47
C ASP A 366 0.03 -36.96 -5.74
N TRP A 367 -0.42 -35.70 -5.67
CA TRP A 367 -0.37 -34.80 -6.82
C TRP A 367 1.06 -34.49 -7.25
N ILE A 368 1.94 -34.14 -6.31
CA ILE A 368 3.34 -33.82 -6.60
C ILE A 368 4.06 -35.05 -7.15
N ALA A 369 3.94 -36.20 -6.48
CA ALA A 369 4.56 -37.45 -6.93
C ALA A 369 4.09 -37.85 -8.34
N SER A 370 2.78 -37.78 -8.60
CA SER A 370 2.20 -38.08 -9.91
C SER A 370 2.70 -37.13 -11.00
N LYS A 371 2.76 -35.82 -10.72
CA LYS A 371 3.27 -34.82 -11.68
C LYS A 371 4.75 -35.00 -11.98
N SER A 372 5.57 -35.21 -10.95
CA SER A 372 7.00 -35.49 -11.10
C SER A 372 7.26 -36.76 -11.90
N PHE A 373 6.47 -37.81 -11.66
CA PHE A 373 6.60 -39.06 -12.41
C PHE A 373 6.21 -38.89 -13.88
N ASN A 374 5.13 -38.13 -14.17
CA ASN A 374 4.76 -37.84 -15.55
C ASN A 374 5.87 -37.06 -16.27
N HIS A 375 6.48 -36.07 -15.60
CA HIS A 375 7.64 -35.37 -16.15
C HIS A 375 8.85 -36.31 -16.37
N ALA A 376 9.09 -37.26 -15.48
CA ALA A 376 10.12 -38.28 -15.68
C ALA A 376 9.85 -39.14 -16.93
N VAL A 377 8.58 -39.46 -17.22
CA VAL A 377 8.19 -40.16 -18.44
C VAL A 377 8.39 -39.28 -19.68
N ASP A 378 8.08 -37.99 -19.61
CA ASP A 378 8.34 -37.04 -20.70
C ASP A 378 9.86 -36.98 -21.02
N LEU A 379 10.70 -36.93 -19.98
CA LEU A 379 12.16 -36.97 -20.12
C LEU A 379 12.67 -38.29 -20.75
N TYR A 380 12.07 -39.41 -20.38
CA TYR A 380 12.36 -40.71 -21.00
C TYR A 380 12.01 -40.72 -22.49
N CYS A 381 10.82 -40.23 -22.85
CA CYS A 381 10.42 -40.08 -24.25
C CYS A 381 11.34 -39.13 -25.04
N GLY A 382 11.96 -38.17 -24.35
CA GLY A 382 12.98 -37.26 -24.89
C GLY A 382 14.40 -37.85 -24.94
N GLY A 383 14.63 -39.11 -24.54
CA GLY A 383 15.95 -39.75 -24.51
C GLY A 383 16.88 -39.28 -23.38
N GLN A 384 16.34 -38.60 -22.37
CA GLN A 384 17.10 -38.06 -21.23
C GLN A 384 17.08 -39.06 -20.06
N ASP A 385 17.68 -40.22 -20.26
CA ASP A 385 17.60 -41.36 -19.32
C ASP A 385 18.09 -41.04 -17.91
N ILE A 386 19.17 -40.27 -17.76
CA ILE A 386 19.70 -39.88 -16.45
C ILE A 386 18.70 -39.00 -15.69
N ALA A 387 18.13 -38.00 -16.36
CA ALA A 387 17.16 -37.08 -15.77
C ALA A 387 15.85 -37.80 -15.43
N CYS A 388 15.38 -38.69 -16.32
CA CYS A 388 14.24 -39.57 -16.05
C CYS A 388 14.43 -40.38 -14.76
N LYS A 389 15.57 -41.08 -14.62
CA LYS A 389 15.87 -41.90 -13.44
C LYS A 389 15.86 -41.07 -12.16
N ASN A 390 16.43 -39.86 -12.21
CA ASN A 390 16.47 -38.95 -11.06
C ASN A 390 15.06 -38.51 -10.64
N TRP A 391 14.27 -38.00 -11.58
CA TRP A 391 12.91 -37.52 -11.32
C TRP A 391 11.95 -38.64 -10.89
N ALA A 392 12.04 -39.81 -11.50
CA ALA A 392 11.25 -40.97 -11.10
C ALA A 392 11.61 -41.43 -9.68
N SER A 393 12.90 -41.42 -9.31
CA SER A 393 13.36 -41.74 -7.96
C SER A 393 12.77 -40.78 -6.91
N LYS A 394 12.82 -39.46 -7.17
CA LYS A 394 12.23 -38.46 -6.28
C LYS A 394 10.70 -38.61 -6.17
N ALA A 395 10.02 -38.87 -7.27
CA ALA A 395 8.58 -39.14 -7.28
C ALA A 395 8.22 -40.36 -6.42
N LEU A 396 9.00 -41.44 -6.50
CA LEU A 396 8.83 -42.63 -5.67
C LEU A 396 9.05 -42.35 -4.18
N ASN A 397 10.12 -41.60 -3.85
CA ASN A 397 10.40 -41.21 -2.47
C ASN A 397 9.27 -40.37 -1.85
N ILE A 398 8.64 -39.49 -2.62
CA ILE A 398 7.49 -38.70 -2.15
C ILE A 398 6.24 -39.58 -2.02
N ALA A 399 5.98 -40.45 -3.01
CA ALA A 399 4.83 -41.37 -2.99
C ALA A 399 4.85 -42.31 -1.77
N HIS A 400 6.03 -42.65 -1.25
CA HIS A 400 6.21 -43.46 -0.05
C HIS A 400 5.48 -42.88 1.19
N TYR A 401 5.39 -41.55 1.28
CA TYR A 401 4.76 -40.87 2.41
C TYR A 401 3.24 -40.71 2.26
N CYS A 402 2.64 -41.19 1.16
CA CYS A 402 1.19 -41.14 0.98
C CYS A 402 0.49 -42.10 1.95
N ALA A 403 -0.56 -41.62 2.65
CA ALA A 403 -1.37 -42.43 3.55
C ALA A 403 -2.42 -43.28 2.79
N ASP A 404 -1.99 -43.99 1.73
CA ASP A 404 -2.83 -44.79 0.85
C ASP A 404 -2.53 -46.30 0.92
N GLY A 405 -1.74 -46.71 1.92
CA GLY A 405 -1.25 -48.09 2.05
C GLY A 405 -0.19 -48.46 1.00
N GLY A 406 0.59 -47.48 0.53
CA GLY A 406 1.64 -47.64 -0.48
C GLY A 406 1.09 -47.98 -1.86
N ALA A 407 -0.14 -47.58 -2.17
CA ALA A 407 -0.78 -47.91 -3.44
C ALA A 407 -0.14 -47.13 -4.60
N LEU A 408 0.06 -45.82 -4.42
CA LEU A 408 0.70 -44.94 -5.39
C LEU A 408 2.14 -45.36 -5.64
N GLU A 409 2.93 -45.59 -4.58
CA GLU A 409 4.33 -46.01 -4.72
C GLU A 409 4.45 -47.30 -5.56
N ARG A 410 3.65 -48.34 -5.25
CA ARG A 410 3.62 -49.59 -6.01
C ARG A 410 3.20 -49.39 -7.47
N LEU A 411 2.25 -48.51 -7.73
CA LEU A 411 1.80 -48.18 -9.08
C LEU A 411 2.94 -47.53 -9.88
N LEU A 412 3.60 -46.52 -9.30
CA LEU A 412 4.71 -45.82 -9.94
C LEU A 412 5.92 -46.75 -10.14
N GLN A 413 6.26 -47.60 -9.17
CA GLN A 413 7.32 -48.62 -9.31
C GLN A 413 7.04 -49.59 -10.46
N THR A 414 5.79 -50.05 -10.58
CA THR A 414 5.38 -50.95 -11.67
C THR A 414 5.53 -50.28 -13.04
N LYS A 415 5.11 -49.00 -13.16
CA LYS A 415 5.28 -48.23 -14.39
C LYS A 415 6.75 -47.99 -14.72
N TYR A 416 7.55 -47.65 -13.72
CA TYR A 416 8.98 -47.39 -13.87
C TYR A 416 9.75 -48.64 -14.32
N ALA A 417 9.45 -49.81 -13.75
CA ALA A 417 10.01 -51.09 -14.16
C ALA A 417 9.66 -51.48 -15.60
N GLY A 418 8.59 -50.90 -16.17
CA GLY A 418 8.21 -51.07 -17.57
C GLY A 418 9.03 -50.22 -18.56
N LEU A 419 9.78 -49.22 -18.09
CA LEU A 419 10.64 -48.39 -18.94
C LEU A 419 11.89 -49.16 -19.34
N LYS A 420 12.27 -49.06 -20.62
CA LYS A 420 13.45 -49.72 -21.17
C LYS A 420 14.55 -48.69 -21.41
N PHE A 421 15.52 -48.63 -20.52
CA PHE A 421 16.68 -47.76 -20.69
C PHE A 421 17.70 -48.45 -21.60
N ASP A 422 18.26 -47.70 -22.55
CA ASP A 422 19.36 -48.21 -23.36
C ASP A 422 20.59 -48.39 -22.46
N ALA A 423 21.23 -49.56 -22.59
CA ALA A 423 22.31 -50.01 -21.70
C ALA A 423 23.64 -49.29 -21.93
#